data_AF-A0AAW1L4M5-F1
#
_entry.id   AF-A0AAW1L4M5-F1
#
_cell.length_a   1.000
_cell.length_b   1.000
_cell.length_c   1.000
_cell.angle_alpha   90.00
_cell.angle_beta   90.00
_cell.angle_gamma   90.00
#
_symmetry.space_group_name_H-M   'P 1'
#
loop_
_entity.id
_entity.type
_entity.pdbx_description
1 polymer ?
#
loop_
_entity_poly.entity_id
_entity_poly.type
_entity_poly.pdbx_seq_one_letter_code
_entity_poly.pdbx_strand_id
1 'polypeptide(L)'
;MTFLDYGVNNTDREIKKREADLKKQPPVLYQDDSDEDDASSVYMRRKNYYEVPNLVGDGFEVAVVDETVADNQAEVEDHCKDSDDATISGLSSTSTITNYSNLNSDDILKEILRNQVDIKYSLKNLTKRIDQIDNVLKFTRGADVKSLEESPIISKLPLEESPIISKLPSGNVQDLLILENYIKETENFSNLVNFLYLVGGETEAKTIYYILRKLITNDVALQYSGIGKKGKLAFCKLDIYRAIVAATRMRHAKVTDEYIKKTVSTYLAQAKSRISNK
;
A
#
# COMPACT_ATOMS: atom_id res chain seq x y z
N MET A 1 41.23 -74.85 23.45
CA MET A 1 39.90 -74.38 23.00
C MET A 1 39.90 -72.87 23.09
N THR A 2 40.33 -72.16 22.04
CA THR A 2 39.59 -71.69 20.84
C THR A 2 38.74 -70.43 21.08
N PHE A 3 39.28 -69.31 20.59
CA PHE A 3 38.68 -68.19 19.86
C PHE A 3 37.19 -67.83 20.07
N LEU A 4 36.90 -66.53 20.27
CA LEU A 4 36.46 -65.63 19.18
C LEU A 4 36.33 -64.18 19.67
N ASP A 5 37.08 -63.30 19.00
CA ASP A 5 37.03 -61.84 19.03
C ASP A 5 36.42 -61.41 17.69
N TYR A 6 35.25 -60.76 17.70
CA TYR A 6 34.65 -60.11 16.52
C TYR A 6 33.59 -59.10 16.96
N GLY A 7 33.68 -57.85 16.49
CA GLY A 7 32.49 -56.99 16.54
C GLY A 7 32.59 -55.48 16.31
N VAL A 8 33.69 -54.88 15.86
CA VAL A 8 33.70 -53.44 15.54
C VAL A 8 34.53 -53.19 14.29
N ASN A 9 33.95 -53.23 13.08
CA ASN A 9 34.64 -52.75 11.85
C ASN A 9 33.77 -52.54 10.60
N ASN A 10 32.42 -52.59 10.67
CA ASN A 10 31.60 -52.60 9.44
C ASN A 10 30.97 -51.25 9.02
N THR A 11 31.06 -50.20 9.82
CA THR A 11 30.41 -48.90 9.51
C THR A 11 31.29 -47.97 8.68
N ASP A 12 32.61 -47.98 8.87
CA ASP A 12 33.52 -47.06 8.17
C ASP A 12 33.77 -47.43 6.70
N ARG A 13 33.59 -48.71 6.35
CA ARG A 13 33.69 -49.17 4.95
C ARG A 13 32.50 -48.72 4.11
N GLU A 14 31.30 -48.63 4.68
CA GLU A 14 30.12 -48.20 3.94
C GLU A 14 30.12 -46.69 3.67
N ILE A 15 30.63 -45.88 4.60
CA ILE A 15 30.73 -44.43 4.43
C ILE A 15 31.73 -44.08 3.32
N LYS A 16 32.91 -44.72 3.32
CA LYS A 16 33.92 -44.51 2.27
C LYS A 16 33.47 -44.98 0.89
N LYS A 17 32.60 -45.99 0.82
CA LYS A 17 32.05 -46.47 -0.46
C LYS A 17 31.04 -45.48 -1.05
N ARG A 18 30.18 -44.87 -0.23
CA ARG A 18 29.22 -43.84 -0.66
C ARG A 18 29.90 -42.54 -1.12
N GLU A 19 30.99 -42.12 -0.47
CA GLU A 19 31.76 -40.94 -0.91
C GLU A 19 32.49 -41.15 -2.25
N ALA A 20 32.90 -42.38 -2.56
CA ALA A 20 33.52 -42.70 -3.85
C ALA A 20 32.52 -42.69 -5.02
N ASP A 21 31.25 -43.01 -4.75
CA ASP A 21 30.21 -43.03 -5.77
C ASP A 21 29.66 -41.62 -6.11
N LEU A 22 29.68 -40.68 -5.15
CA LEU A 22 29.34 -39.27 -5.43
C LEU A 22 30.35 -38.55 -6.35
N LYS A 23 31.60 -39.02 -6.41
CA LYS A 23 32.64 -38.42 -7.27
C LYS A 23 32.63 -38.91 -8.72
N LYS A 24 31.71 -39.81 -9.09
CA LYS A 24 31.61 -40.38 -10.45
C LYS A 24 30.46 -39.80 -11.28
N GLN A 25 29.67 -38.87 -10.76
CA GLN A 25 28.63 -38.22 -11.55
C GLN A 25 29.24 -37.12 -12.43
N PRO A 26 29.00 -37.13 -13.76
CA PRO A 26 29.41 -36.04 -14.64
C PRO A 26 28.64 -34.75 -14.31
N PRO A 27 29.23 -33.57 -14.58
CA PRO A 27 28.60 -32.29 -14.25
C PRO A 27 27.31 -32.09 -15.03
N VAL A 28 26.25 -31.68 -14.33
CA VAL A 28 24.99 -31.27 -14.92
C VAL A 28 25.22 -29.97 -15.70
N LEU A 29 25.14 -30.05 -17.03
CA LEU A 29 25.21 -28.92 -17.93
C LEU A 29 23.90 -28.12 -17.78
N TYR A 30 23.97 -26.91 -17.25
CA TYR A 30 22.85 -25.97 -17.32
C TYR A 30 22.75 -25.47 -18.77
N GLN A 31 21.60 -25.66 -19.41
CA GLN A 31 21.28 -24.98 -20.65
C GLN A 31 20.74 -23.58 -20.31
N ASP A 32 21.46 -22.56 -20.80
CA ASP A 32 21.02 -21.17 -20.87
C ASP A 32 19.95 -21.05 -21.95
N ASP A 33 18.70 -20.84 -21.57
CA ASP A 33 17.64 -20.38 -22.48
C ASP A 33 17.57 -18.86 -22.37
N SER A 34 18.43 -18.21 -23.16
CA SER A 34 18.34 -16.81 -23.54
C SER A 34 17.59 -16.71 -24.87
N ASP A 35 16.33 -16.28 -24.83
CA ASP A 35 15.63 -15.75 -26.01
C ASP A 35 15.32 -14.26 -25.76
N GLU A 36 16.17 -13.41 -26.35
CA GLU A 36 15.82 -12.05 -26.76
C GLU A 36 14.98 -12.10 -28.04
N ASP A 37 14.23 -11.02 -28.27
CA ASP A 37 13.60 -10.55 -29.51
C ASP A 37 12.05 -10.61 -29.53
N ASP A 38 11.40 -9.48 -29.28
CA ASP A 38 10.93 -8.63 -30.39
C ASP A 38 10.30 -7.32 -29.88
N ALA A 39 10.89 -6.20 -30.31
CA ALA A 39 10.36 -4.86 -30.12
C ALA A 39 9.89 -4.29 -31.45
N SER A 40 8.68 -3.71 -31.44
CA SER A 40 8.12 -2.72 -32.39
C SER A 40 7.09 -3.22 -33.40
N SER A 41 5.83 -2.79 -33.19
CA SER A 41 4.86 -2.50 -34.26
C SER A 41 3.72 -1.65 -33.66
N VAL A 42 3.85 -0.33 -33.69
CA VAL A 42 3.23 0.57 -34.69
C VAL A 42 1.75 0.87 -34.42
N TYR A 43 1.52 2.15 -34.10
CA TYR A 43 0.26 2.86 -34.10
C TYR A 43 -0.56 2.60 -35.38
N MET A 44 -1.78 2.08 -35.24
CA MET A 44 -2.85 2.29 -36.23
C MET A 44 -4.23 2.45 -35.57
N ARG A 45 -4.52 3.73 -35.31
CA ARG A 45 -5.78 4.44 -35.64
C ARG A 45 -6.86 3.56 -36.30
N ARG A 46 -7.91 3.20 -35.57
CA ARG A 46 -9.22 2.87 -36.17
C ARG A 46 -10.28 3.86 -35.73
N LYS A 47 -10.76 4.62 -36.72
CA LYS A 47 -12.00 5.38 -36.72
C LYS A 47 -13.15 4.38 -36.61
N ASN A 48 -14.07 4.57 -35.67
CA ASN A 48 -15.42 4.04 -35.80
C ASN A 48 -16.40 5.21 -35.71
N TYR A 49 -17.13 5.39 -36.80
CA TYR A 49 -18.33 6.21 -36.91
C TYR A 49 -19.38 5.71 -35.93
N TYR A 50 -20.08 6.64 -35.29
CA TYR A 50 -21.32 6.33 -34.58
C TYR A 50 -22.46 6.28 -35.60
N GLU A 51 -23.09 5.11 -35.75
CA GLU A 51 -24.48 5.05 -36.18
C GLU A 51 -25.35 5.40 -34.96
N VAL A 52 -26.33 6.28 -35.19
CA VAL A 52 -27.25 6.81 -34.19
C VAL A 52 -28.55 6.00 -34.26
N PRO A 53 -28.99 5.33 -33.18
CA PRO A 53 -30.37 4.89 -33.08
C PRO A 53 -31.24 6.02 -32.53
N ASN A 54 -32.31 6.31 -33.26
CA ASN A 54 -33.36 7.28 -32.95
C ASN A 54 -33.92 7.10 -31.53
N LEU A 55 -34.05 8.23 -30.83
CA LEU A 55 -34.90 8.38 -29.65
C LEU A 55 -36.34 8.64 -30.10
N VAL A 56 -37.22 7.69 -29.81
CA VAL A 56 -38.66 7.90 -29.61
C VAL A 56 -38.82 7.73 -28.10
N GLY A 57 -39.07 8.74 -27.28
CA GLY A 57 -40.11 9.76 -27.41
C GLY A 57 -41.19 9.37 -26.43
N ASP A 58 -41.13 9.87 -25.18
CA ASP A 58 -42.35 10.01 -24.38
C ASP A 58 -42.22 11.01 -23.23
N GLY A 59 -43.25 11.84 -23.09
CA GLY A 59 -43.77 12.36 -21.82
C GLY A 59 -42.95 13.40 -21.05
N PHE A 60 -43.07 14.67 -21.44
CA PHE A 60 -42.83 15.83 -20.59
C PHE A 60 -44.12 16.16 -19.83
N GLU A 61 -44.09 16.18 -18.50
CA GLU A 61 -45.14 16.82 -17.69
C GLU A 61 -44.47 17.73 -16.64
N VAL A 62 -44.61 19.04 -16.86
CA VAL A 62 -44.12 20.10 -15.97
C VAL A 62 -45.26 20.54 -15.08
N ALA A 63 -45.13 20.28 -13.79
CA ALA A 63 -45.95 20.94 -12.78
C ALA A 63 -45.35 22.32 -12.49
N VAL A 64 -46.08 23.34 -12.93
CA VAL A 64 -45.91 24.74 -12.52
C VAL A 64 -46.39 24.87 -11.09
N VAL A 65 -45.54 25.34 -10.19
CA VAL A 65 -45.98 25.92 -8.92
C VAL A 65 -45.38 27.31 -8.84
N ASP A 66 -46.28 28.28 -9.01
CA ASP A 66 -46.05 29.69 -8.75
C ASP A 66 -46.08 29.95 -7.24
N GLU A 67 -45.56 31.12 -6.87
CA GLU A 67 -46.01 31.93 -5.74
C GLU A 67 -45.01 32.19 -4.58
N THR A 68 -44.50 33.43 -4.66
CA THR A 68 -44.28 34.43 -3.60
C THR A 68 -42.92 34.60 -2.92
N VAL A 69 -42.44 35.81 -3.18
CA VAL A 69 -41.36 36.60 -2.58
C VAL A 69 -41.74 36.96 -1.15
N ALA A 70 -40.78 36.85 -0.23
CA ALA A 70 -40.80 37.55 1.05
C ALA A 70 -39.42 38.16 1.32
N ASP A 71 -39.43 39.47 1.50
CA ASP A 71 -38.33 40.35 1.90
C ASP A 71 -37.60 39.84 3.15
N ASN A 72 -36.28 40.00 3.18
CA ASN A 72 -35.53 40.22 4.42
C ASN A 72 -34.35 41.15 4.14
N GLN A 73 -34.54 42.42 4.53
CA GLN A 73 -33.46 43.38 4.74
C GLN A 73 -32.68 42.98 5.98
N ALA A 74 -31.36 42.85 5.84
CA ALA A 74 -30.44 42.90 6.97
C ALA A 74 -29.18 43.65 6.51
N GLU A 75 -29.07 44.88 7.00
CA GLU A 75 -27.89 45.72 6.95
C GLU A 75 -26.76 45.05 7.75
N VAL A 76 -25.56 44.96 7.17
CA VAL A 76 -24.32 44.79 7.94
C VAL A 76 -23.29 45.77 7.38
N GLU A 77 -22.85 46.64 8.28
CA GLU A 77 -21.90 47.72 8.08
C GLU A 77 -20.44 47.24 7.90
N ASP A 78 -19.64 48.22 7.47
CA ASP A 78 -18.29 48.23 6.93
C ASP A 78 -17.15 48.11 7.98
N HIS A 79 -15.92 47.92 7.46
CA HIS A 79 -14.57 48.06 8.04
C HIS A 79 -13.99 46.86 8.85
N CYS A 80 -12.78 46.35 8.55
CA CYS A 80 -11.49 47.06 8.54
C CYS A 80 -10.39 46.40 7.66
N LYS A 81 -9.33 47.19 7.47
CA LYS A 81 -8.16 47.11 6.56
C LYS A 81 -7.01 46.23 7.08
N ASP A 82 -6.19 45.70 6.14
CA ASP A 82 -4.72 45.87 6.02
C ASP A 82 -4.00 44.68 5.32
N SER A 83 -3.31 45.02 4.21
CA SER A 83 -1.99 44.63 3.62
C SER A 83 -1.18 43.45 4.23
N ASP A 84 -0.33 42.63 3.58
CA ASP A 84 0.50 42.70 2.36
C ASP A 84 0.92 41.28 1.85
N ASP A 85 1.16 41.20 0.54
CA ASP A 85 2.13 40.42 -0.27
C ASP A 85 2.65 39.02 0.15
N ALA A 86 2.32 38.00 -0.64
CA ALA A 86 3.25 36.95 -1.06
C ALA A 86 2.76 36.23 -2.34
N THR A 87 3.52 36.42 -3.42
CA THR A 87 3.32 35.85 -4.75
C THR A 87 3.54 34.33 -4.78
N ILE A 88 2.54 33.54 -5.19
CA ILE A 88 2.72 32.18 -5.73
C ILE A 88 1.99 32.05 -7.07
N SER A 89 2.78 31.98 -8.12
CA SER A 89 2.37 31.76 -9.51
C SER A 89 1.88 30.33 -9.73
N GLY A 90 0.67 30.19 -10.27
CA GLY A 90 0.27 29.00 -11.02
C GLY A 90 -1.14 28.52 -10.72
N LEU A 91 -2.14 29.11 -11.37
CA LEU A 91 -3.37 28.46 -11.87
C LEU A 91 -4.14 29.49 -12.72
N SER A 92 -4.06 29.36 -14.05
CA SER A 92 -4.88 30.19 -14.94
C SER A 92 -6.24 29.53 -15.14
N SER A 93 -7.24 30.08 -14.48
CA SER A 93 -8.63 30.06 -14.94
C SER A 93 -9.14 31.47 -14.65
N THR A 94 -8.87 32.36 -15.60
CA THR A 94 -9.22 33.78 -15.51
C THR A 94 -10.72 33.90 -15.70
N SER A 95 -11.50 33.75 -14.63
CA SER A 95 -12.88 34.21 -14.61
C SER A 95 -12.83 35.74 -14.56
N THR A 96 -12.93 36.40 -15.72
CA THR A 96 -13.04 37.86 -15.76
C THR A 96 -14.36 38.23 -15.11
N ILE A 97 -14.33 38.78 -13.90
CA ILE A 97 -15.50 39.40 -13.29
C ILE A 97 -15.75 40.70 -14.07
N THR A 98 -16.57 40.62 -15.12
CA THR A 98 -17.05 41.81 -15.83
C THR A 98 -18.05 42.54 -14.96
N ASN A 99 -17.76 43.80 -14.65
CA ASN A 99 -18.64 44.67 -13.89
C ASN A 99 -19.90 44.97 -14.75
N TYR A 100 -21.05 44.41 -14.36
CA TYR A 100 -22.29 44.35 -15.17
C TYR A 100 -23.05 45.68 -15.30
N SER A 101 -22.53 46.78 -14.77
CA SER A 101 -23.27 48.03 -14.63
C SER A 101 -23.45 48.84 -15.92
N ASN A 102 -22.99 48.36 -17.08
CA ASN A 102 -23.12 49.09 -18.36
C ASN A 102 -23.18 48.24 -19.64
N LEU A 103 -23.57 46.96 -19.57
CA LEU A 103 -23.66 46.11 -20.77
C LEU A 103 -25.08 46.09 -21.34
N ASN A 104 -25.16 46.16 -22.68
CA ASN A 104 -26.40 45.99 -23.41
C ASN A 104 -26.97 44.59 -23.13
N SER A 105 -28.30 44.47 -23.00
CA SER A 105 -29.00 43.23 -22.62
C SER A 105 -28.59 42.03 -23.49
N ASP A 106 -28.32 42.27 -24.77
CA ASP A 106 -27.88 41.26 -25.73
C ASP A 106 -26.49 40.69 -25.44
N ASP A 107 -25.58 41.47 -24.86
CA ASP A 107 -24.22 41.01 -24.56
C ASP A 107 -24.19 40.20 -23.26
N ILE A 108 -25.06 40.55 -22.30
CA ILE A 108 -25.31 39.72 -21.10
C ILE A 108 -25.90 38.37 -21.52
N LEU A 109 -26.87 38.38 -22.44
CA LEU A 109 -27.50 37.16 -22.95
C LEU A 109 -26.48 36.25 -23.66
N LYS A 110 -25.60 36.80 -24.51
CA LYS A 110 -24.53 36.03 -25.17
C LYS A 110 -23.59 35.38 -24.17
N GLU A 111 -23.21 36.10 -23.11
CA GLU A 111 -22.30 35.57 -22.10
C GLU A 111 -22.97 34.47 -21.25
N ILE A 112 -24.25 34.64 -20.91
CA ILE A 112 -25.05 33.59 -20.25
C ILE A 112 -25.13 32.34 -21.14
N LEU A 113 -25.42 32.50 -22.43
CA LEU A 113 -25.49 31.38 -23.37
C LEU A 113 -24.14 30.68 -23.52
N ARG A 114 -23.05 31.43 -23.54
CA ARG A 114 -21.69 30.88 -23.58
C ARG A 114 -21.38 30.05 -22.33
N ASN A 115 -21.67 30.59 -21.15
CA ASN A 115 -21.52 29.88 -19.89
C ASN A 115 -22.40 28.62 -19.83
N GLN A 116 -23.64 28.67 -20.35
CA GLN A 116 -24.50 27.49 -20.45
C GLN A 116 -23.90 26.39 -21.33
N VAL A 117 -23.25 26.75 -22.44
CA VAL A 117 -22.56 25.79 -23.31
C VAL A 117 -21.37 25.16 -22.61
N ASP A 118 -20.56 25.96 -21.90
CA ASP A 118 -19.39 25.47 -21.16
C ASP A 118 -19.78 24.55 -20.00
N ILE A 119 -20.83 24.90 -19.27
CA ILE A 119 -21.41 24.05 -18.21
C ILE A 119 -21.93 22.75 -18.82
N LYS A 120 -22.68 22.81 -19.92
CA LYS A 120 -23.21 21.61 -20.60
C LYS A 120 -22.09 20.69 -21.07
N TYR A 121 -21.00 21.24 -21.59
CA TYR A 121 -19.84 20.46 -21.99
C TYR A 121 -19.16 19.81 -20.79
N SER A 122 -18.98 20.56 -19.70
CA SER A 122 -18.41 20.06 -18.45
C SER A 122 -19.24 18.93 -17.86
N LEU A 123 -20.57 19.07 -17.84
CA LEU A 123 -21.50 18.02 -17.39
C LEU A 123 -21.36 16.75 -18.24
N LYS A 124 -21.32 16.89 -19.57
CA LYS A 124 -21.13 15.73 -20.47
C LYS A 124 -19.81 15.03 -20.22
N ASN A 125 -18.75 15.78 -19.90
CA ASN A 125 -17.46 15.21 -19.57
C ASN A 125 -17.49 14.48 -18.21
N LEU A 126 -18.16 15.04 -17.21
CA LEU A 126 -18.35 14.40 -15.91
C LEU A 126 -19.15 13.09 -16.03
N THR A 127 -20.24 13.07 -16.81
CA THR A 127 -21.00 11.85 -17.08
C THR A 127 -20.11 10.75 -17.67
N LYS A 128 -19.27 11.07 -18.66
CA LYS A 128 -18.33 10.10 -19.24
C LYS A 128 -17.32 9.58 -18.22
N ARG A 129 -16.85 10.42 -17.30
CA ARG A 129 -15.92 9.98 -16.24
C ARG A 129 -16.62 9.08 -15.23
N ILE A 130 -17.89 9.34 -14.92
CA ILE A 130 -18.72 8.44 -14.09
C ILE A 130 -18.87 7.08 -14.77
N ASP A 131 -19.19 7.05 -16.08
CA ASP A 131 -19.30 5.78 -16.82
C ASP A 131 -17.98 5.00 -16.83
N GLN A 132 -16.84 5.70 -16.95
CA GLN A 132 -15.52 5.08 -16.86
C GLN A 132 -15.27 4.47 -15.49
N ILE A 133 -15.63 5.19 -14.42
CA ILE A 133 -15.52 4.69 -13.03
C ILE A 133 -16.40 3.46 -12.85
N ASP A 134 -17.65 3.49 -13.31
CA ASP A 134 -18.57 2.35 -13.23
C ASP A 134 -18.05 1.13 -13.97
N ASN A 135 -17.43 1.33 -15.14
CA ASN A 135 -16.83 0.24 -15.90
C ASN A 135 -15.60 -0.36 -15.19
N VAL A 136 -14.75 0.48 -14.58
CA VAL A 136 -13.65 0.01 -13.74
C VAL A 136 -14.18 -0.75 -12.53
N LEU A 137 -15.23 -0.27 -11.87
CA LEU A 137 -15.87 -0.94 -10.73
C LEU A 137 -16.52 -2.28 -11.10
N LYS A 138 -17.14 -2.37 -12.28
CA LYS A 138 -17.70 -3.63 -12.81
C LYS A 138 -16.60 -4.65 -13.12
N PHE A 139 -15.47 -4.19 -13.66
CA PHE A 139 -14.32 -5.05 -13.92
C PHE A 139 -13.66 -5.53 -12.62
N THR A 140 -13.52 -4.66 -11.61
CA THR A 140 -12.92 -5.03 -10.32
C THR A 140 -13.87 -5.87 -9.44
N ARG A 141 -15.19 -5.70 -9.53
CA ARG A 141 -16.19 -6.55 -8.86
C ARG A 141 -16.45 -7.88 -9.58
N GLY A 142 -16.21 -7.96 -10.88
CA GLY A 142 -16.48 -9.14 -11.70
C GLY A 142 -15.55 -10.32 -11.46
N ALA A 143 -14.49 -10.16 -10.67
CA ALA A 143 -13.46 -11.17 -10.48
C ALA A 143 -13.60 -12.06 -9.22
N ASP A 144 -14.53 -11.80 -8.29
CA ASP A 144 -15.02 -12.76 -7.27
C ASP A 144 -15.83 -12.04 -6.17
N VAL A 145 -17.16 -12.01 -6.26
CA VAL A 145 -18.07 -12.06 -5.10
C VAL A 145 -19.53 -12.11 -5.57
N LYS A 146 -20.05 -13.33 -5.75
CA LYS A 146 -21.49 -13.63 -5.63
C LYS A 146 -21.72 -14.33 -4.30
N SER A 147 -21.67 -13.59 -3.20
CA SER A 147 -22.37 -13.90 -1.95
C SER A 147 -22.08 -12.78 -0.95
N LEU A 148 -23.06 -12.46 -0.12
CA LEU A 148 -23.05 -11.46 0.96
C LEU A 148 -23.40 -10.04 0.52
N GLU A 149 -24.71 -9.85 0.35
CA GLU A 149 -25.33 -8.57 0.67
C GLU A 149 -25.24 -8.28 2.18
N GLU A 150 -25.26 -6.98 2.49
CA GLU A 150 -25.43 -6.36 3.82
C GLU A 150 -24.19 -6.26 4.73
N SER A 151 -23.45 -5.14 4.63
CA SER A 151 -23.19 -4.19 5.74
C SER A 151 -22.14 -3.10 5.36
N PRO A 152 -22.18 -1.91 6.00
CA PRO A 152 -21.51 -0.70 5.52
C PRO A 152 -20.00 -0.69 5.82
N ILE A 153 -19.20 -0.25 4.86
CA ILE A 153 -17.72 -0.24 4.90
C ILE A 153 -17.14 0.87 5.83
N ILE A 154 -17.96 1.50 6.68
CA ILE A 154 -17.48 2.53 7.65
C ILE A 154 -18.03 2.25 9.05
N SER A 155 -17.83 1.04 9.58
CA SER A 155 -17.83 0.78 11.04
C SER A 155 -17.49 -0.68 11.36
N LYS A 156 -16.27 -1.11 11.04
CA LYS A 156 -15.63 -2.20 11.79
C LYS A 156 -14.21 -1.82 12.20
N LEU A 157 -14.10 -0.86 13.13
CA LEU A 157 -13.28 -1.11 14.30
C LEU A 157 -14.12 -2.05 15.19
N PRO A 158 -13.88 -3.35 15.12
CA PRO A 158 -13.41 -4.00 16.32
C PRO A 158 -11.90 -4.05 16.29
N LEU A 159 -11.25 -3.24 17.12
CA LEU A 159 -9.98 -3.66 17.70
C LEU A 159 -10.31 -4.83 18.63
N GLU A 160 -10.67 -5.98 18.07
CA GLU A 160 -10.35 -7.24 18.71
C GLU A 160 -8.82 -7.27 18.67
N GLU A 161 -8.19 -6.70 19.71
CA GLU A 161 -6.75 -6.68 19.83
C GLU A 161 -6.29 -8.12 19.68
N SER A 162 -5.59 -8.42 18.58
CA SER A 162 -5.09 -9.78 18.33
C SER A 162 -4.37 -10.24 19.60
N PRO A 163 -4.81 -11.35 20.23
CA PRO A 163 -4.36 -11.75 21.57
C PRO A 163 -2.87 -12.07 21.63
N ILE A 164 -2.20 -12.16 20.47
CA ILE A 164 -0.77 -12.39 20.34
C ILE A 164 -0.04 -11.05 20.12
N ILE A 165 -0.59 -10.14 19.31
CA ILE A 165 0.00 -8.82 19.07
C ILE A 165 -0.08 -7.95 20.34
N SER A 166 -1.14 -8.08 21.14
CA SER A 166 -1.29 -7.37 22.41
C SER A 166 -0.28 -7.78 23.48
N LYS A 167 0.37 -8.94 23.32
CA LYS A 167 1.41 -9.45 24.24
C LYS A 167 2.83 -9.01 23.90
N LEU A 168 2.98 -8.15 22.89
CA LEU A 168 4.28 -7.61 22.51
C LEU A 168 4.77 -6.53 23.51
N PRO A 169 6.08 -6.38 23.74
CA PRO A 169 7.20 -7.09 23.10
C PRO A 169 7.43 -8.51 23.63
N SER A 170 7.84 -9.43 22.74
CA SER A 170 8.18 -10.82 23.10
C SER A 170 9.38 -10.86 24.05
N GLY A 171 9.18 -11.44 25.23
CA GLY A 171 10.19 -11.57 26.29
C GLY A 171 11.10 -12.77 26.13
N ASN A 172 10.70 -13.77 25.34
CA ASN A 172 11.48 -14.97 25.10
C ASN A 172 11.43 -15.38 23.61
N VAL A 173 12.30 -16.32 23.23
CA VAL A 173 12.41 -16.81 21.83
C VAL A 173 11.18 -17.63 21.41
N GLN A 174 10.53 -18.33 22.33
CA GLN A 174 9.33 -19.14 22.05
C GLN A 174 8.13 -18.27 21.71
N ASP A 175 7.90 -17.18 22.45
CA ASP A 175 6.85 -16.20 22.17
C ASP A 175 7.03 -15.60 20.77
N LEU A 176 8.28 -15.33 20.39
CA LEU A 176 8.60 -14.81 19.06
C LEU A 176 8.32 -15.85 17.97
N LEU A 177 8.56 -17.15 18.24
CA LEU A 177 8.21 -18.24 17.33
C LEU A 177 6.69 -18.46 17.22
N ILE A 178 5.95 -18.24 18.31
CA ILE A 178 4.48 -18.26 18.28
C ILE A 178 3.97 -17.14 17.37
N LEU A 179 4.50 -15.92 17.53
CA LEU A 179 4.18 -14.80 16.64
C LEU A 179 4.55 -15.11 15.19
N GLU A 180 5.74 -15.65 14.95
CA GLU A 180 6.22 -16.03 13.61
C GLU A 180 5.29 -17.05 12.93
N ASN A 181 4.80 -18.05 13.68
CA ASN A 181 3.84 -19.00 13.14
C ASN A 181 2.45 -18.41 12.94
N TYR A 182 2.01 -17.52 13.84
CA TYR A 182 0.72 -16.84 13.76
C TYR A 182 0.59 -15.99 12.49
N ILE A 183 1.66 -15.30 12.08
CA ILE A 183 1.67 -14.44 10.89
C ILE A 183 1.90 -15.18 9.58
N LYS A 184 1.95 -16.52 9.57
CA LYS A 184 1.92 -17.28 8.30
C LYS A 184 0.59 -17.13 7.58
N GLU A 185 -0.47 -16.86 8.34
CA GLU A 185 -1.77 -16.50 7.80
C GLU A 185 -1.75 -15.05 7.30
N THR A 186 -2.29 -14.85 6.09
CA THR A 186 -2.18 -13.56 5.37
C THR A 186 -2.88 -12.41 6.11
N GLU A 187 -4.03 -12.69 6.73
CA GLU A 187 -4.77 -11.70 7.52
C GLU A 187 -3.95 -11.26 8.74
N ASN A 188 -3.37 -12.21 9.48
CA ASN A 188 -2.54 -11.94 10.66
C ASN A 188 -1.26 -11.19 10.29
N PHE A 189 -0.65 -11.50 9.14
CA PHE A 189 0.47 -10.74 8.61
C PHE A 189 0.09 -9.29 8.34
N SER A 190 -1.04 -9.06 7.65
CA SER A 190 -1.56 -7.72 7.36
C SER A 190 -1.84 -6.94 8.65
N ASN A 191 -2.45 -7.60 9.64
CA ASN A 191 -2.72 -7.02 10.95
C ASN A 191 -1.43 -6.62 11.68
N LEU A 192 -0.38 -7.45 11.64
CA LEU A 192 0.92 -7.10 12.19
C LEU A 192 1.54 -5.91 11.44
N VAL A 193 1.49 -5.88 10.11
CA VAL A 193 2.02 -4.76 9.30
C VAL A 193 1.32 -3.46 9.66
N ASN A 194 -0.01 -3.46 9.76
CA ASN A 194 -0.79 -2.29 10.17
C ASN A 194 -0.43 -1.84 11.59
N PHE A 195 -0.32 -2.78 12.54
CA PHE A 195 0.12 -2.48 13.89
C PHE A 195 1.52 -1.83 13.92
N LEU A 196 2.47 -2.38 13.16
CA LEU A 196 3.84 -1.85 13.08
C LEU A 196 3.90 -0.49 12.37
N TYR A 197 3.07 -0.26 11.37
CA TYR A 197 2.97 1.02 10.68
C TYR A 197 2.55 2.17 11.62
N LEU A 198 1.65 1.87 12.56
CA LEU A 198 1.16 2.82 13.57
C LEU A 198 2.22 3.23 14.61
N VAL A 199 3.30 2.46 14.76
CA VAL A 199 4.41 2.81 15.68
C VAL A 199 5.08 4.13 15.30
N GLY A 200 5.13 4.44 13.99
CA GLY A 200 5.64 5.72 13.49
C GLY A 200 7.15 5.91 13.61
N GLY A 201 7.58 7.17 13.59
CA GLY A 201 8.99 7.58 13.60
C GLY A 201 9.29 8.60 12.51
N GLU A 202 10.06 9.62 12.87
CA GLU A 202 10.40 10.75 11.99
C GLU A 202 11.34 10.35 10.85
N THR A 203 12.33 9.51 11.14
CA THR A 203 13.32 9.02 10.17
C THR A 203 13.18 7.51 9.99
N GLU A 204 13.68 6.98 8.89
CA GLU A 204 13.62 5.54 8.57
C GLU A 204 14.28 4.71 9.67
N ALA A 205 15.42 5.19 10.19
CA ALA A 205 16.12 4.54 11.29
C ALA A 205 15.31 4.54 12.59
N LYS A 206 14.72 5.69 12.95
CA LYS A 206 13.88 5.80 14.15
C LYS A 206 12.66 4.88 14.05
N THR A 207 12.01 4.82 12.89
CA THR A 207 10.88 3.92 12.63
C THR A 207 11.26 2.46 12.87
N ILE A 208 12.36 1.99 12.26
CA ILE A 208 12.83 0.61 12.45
C ILE A 208 13.17 0.33 13.92
N TYR A 209 13.83 1.27 14.60
CA TYR A 209 14.20 1.11 16.02
C TYR A 209 12.97 1.02 16.93
N TYR A 210 11.94 1.83 16.69
CA TYR A 210 10.71 1.80 17.49
C TYR A 210 9.89 0.55 17.23
N ILE A 211 9.79 0.12 15.96
CA ILE A 211 9.18 -1.17 15.60
C ILE A 211 9.88 -2.32 16.34
N LEU A 212 11.22 -2.37 16.31
CA LEU A 212 11.95 -3.44 16.99
C LEU A 212 11.78 -3.41 18.52
N ARG A 213 11.72 -2.23 19.14
CA ARG A 213 11.40 -2.09 20.57
C ARG A 213 10.00 -2.56 20.92
N LYS A 214 9.06 -2.42 19.99
CA LYS A 214 7.70 -2.93 20.16
C LYS A 214 7.63 -4.44 19.96
N LEU A 215 8.47 -5.03 19.11
CA LEU A 215 8.44 -6.47 18.83
C LEU A 215 9.18 -7.32 19.86
N ILE A 216 10.38 -6.92 20.30
CA ILE A 216 11.28 -7.79 21.07
C ILE A 216 11.96 -7.05 22.22
N THR A 217 12.22 -7.78 23.31
CA THR A 217 13.07 -7.29 24.40
C THR A 217 14.55 -7.33 24.02
N ASN A 218 15.40 -6.65 24.80
CA ASN A 218 16.85 -6.73 24.59
C ASN A 218 17.39 -8.16 24.81
N ASP A 219 16.79 -8.93 25.71
CA ASP A 219 17.18 -10.32 26.00
C ASP A 219 16.93 -11.23 24.80
N VAL A 220 15.78 -11.07 24.13
CA VAL A 220 15.50 -11.77 22.87
C VAL A 220 16.45 -11.27 21.77
N ALA A 221 16.66 -9.95 21.66
CA ALA A 221 17.55 -9.38 20.65
C ALA A 221 18.99 -9.92 20.75
N LEU A 222 19.48 -10.27 21.95
CA LEU A 222 20.80 -10.87 22.14
C LEU A 222 20.95 -12.24 21.45
N GLN A 223 19.86 -13.01 21.34
CA GLN A 223 19.85 -14.36 20.74
C GLN A 223 19.90 -14.32 19.21
N TYR A 224 19.66 -13.16 18.62
CA TYR A 224 19.57 -12.97 17.18
C TYR A 224 20.74 -12.14 16.62
N SER A 225 20.98 -12.33 15.34
CA SER A 225 21.76 -11.42 14.49
C SER A 225 21.07 -11.32 13.13
N GLY A 226 21.45 -10.35 12.30
CA GLY A 226 20.82 -10.20 10.99
C GLY A 226 20.84 -11.48 10.14
N ILE A 227 22.00 -12.13 10.03
CA ILE A 227 22.20 -13.30 9.13
C ILE A 227 22.37 -14.63 9.91
N GLY A 228 22.53 -14.59 11.23
CA GLY A 228 22.73 -15.79 12.05
C GLY A 228 24.21 -16.18 12.21
N LYS A 229 25.06 -15.22 12.61
CA LYS A 229 26.51 -15.46 12.83
C LYS A 229 26.80 -15.74 14.31
N LYS A 230 27.92 -16.43 14.58
CA LYS A 230 28.44 -16.71 15.93
C LYS A 230 27.44 -17.46 16.82
N GLY A 231 26.75 -18.46 16.26
CA GLY A 231 25.78 -19.28 16.98
C GLY A 231 24.44 -18.59 17.28
N LYS A 232 24.22 -17.37 16.76
CA LYS A 232 22.95 -16.65 16.90
C LYS A 232 21.96 -17.01 15.80
N LEU A 233 20.67 -16.85 16.08
CA LEU A 233 19.59 -17.03 15.12
C LEU A 233 19.57 -15.91 14.07
N ALA A 234 19.05 -16.21 12.87
CA ALA A 234 19.02 -15.30 11.74
C ALA A 234 17.70 -14.52 11.68
N PHE A 235 17.68 -13.29 12.19
CA PHE A 235 16.45 -12.50 12.28
C PHE A 235 15.90 -12.07 10.92
N CYS A 236 16.77 -11.74 9.95
CA CYS A 236 16.33 -11.30 8.63
C CYS A 236 15.77 -12.43 7.75
N LYS A 237 15.73 -13.67 8.26
CA LYS A 237 15.05 -14.80 7.60
C LYS A 237 13.61 -15.00 8.07
N LEU A 238 13.18 -14.28 9.11
CA LEU A 238 11.84 -14.38 9.67
C LEU A 238 10.82 -13.62 8.84
N ASP A 239 9.58 -14.08 8.81
CA ASP A 239 8.43 -13.37 8.26
C ASP A 239 8.13 -12.09 9.06
N ILE A 240 8.46 -12.07 10.36
CA ILE A 240 8.45 -10.83 11.16
C ILE A 240 9.33 -9.76 10.50
N TYR A 241 10.51 -10.11 9.97
CA TYR A 241 11.36 -9.14 9.27
C TYR A 241 10.69 -8.62 7.99
N ARG A 242 9.96 -9.47 7.25
CA ARG A 242 9.18 -9.02 6.08
C ARG A 242 8.07 -8.05 6.49
N ALA A 243 7.42 -8.28 7.63
CA ALA A 243 6.43 -7.36 8.17
C ALA A 243 7.05 -5.99 8.53
N ILE A 244 8.26 -5.97 9.12
CA ILE A 244 9.01 -4.73 9.38
C ILE A 244 9.30 -3.99 8.08
N VAL A 245 9.73 -4.70 7.03
CA VAL A 245 10.03 -4.11 5.72
C VAL A 245 8.78 -3.46 5.11
N ALA A 246 7.65 -4.19 5.10
CA ALA A 246 6.39 -3.68 4.59
C ALA A 246 5.93 -2.43 5.35
N ALA A 247 5.89 -2.49 6.68
CA ALA A 247 5.47 -1.37 7.52
C ALA A 247 6.39 -0.14 7.36
N THR A 248 7.70 -0.35 7.22
CA THR A 248 8.66 0.75 7.01
C THR A 248 8.43 1.42 5.66
N ARG A 249 8.22 0.63 4.59
CA ARG A 249 8.01 1.15 3.22
C ARG A 249 6.68 1.85 3.04
N MET A 250 5.65 1.49 3.80
CA MET A 250 4.38 2.23 3.80
C MET A 250 4.57 3.69 4.21
N ARG A 251 5.54 3.98 5.09
CA ARG A 251 5.87 5.35 5.51
C ARG A 251 7.00 5.97 4.68
N HIS A 252 8.04 5.18 4.42
CA HIS A 252 9.28 5.61 3.79
C HIS A 252 9.49 4.87 2.49
N ALA A 253 8.74 5.24 1.45
CA ALA A 253 8.65 4.48 0.18
C ALA A 253 10.00 4.22 -0.51
N LYS A 254 10.99 5.11 -0.33
CA LYS A 254 12.30 5.03 -0.99
C LYS A 254 13.35 4.18 -0.24
N VAL A 255 13.00 3.65 0.93
CA VAL A 255 13.97 2.88 1.74
C VAL A 255 14.31 1.54 1.07
N THR A 256 15.60 1.23 0.99
CA THR A 256 16.08 -0.02 0.39
C THR A 256 16.07 -1.16 1.42
N ASP A 257 15.96 -2.40 0.93
CA ASP A 257 16.05 -3.59 1.79
C ASP A 257 17.41 -3.67 2.50
N GLU A 258 18.49 -3.26 1.82
CA GLU A 258 19.83 -3.23 2.39
C GLU A 258 19.91 -2.27 3.59
N TYR A 259 19.33 -1.07 3.46
CA TYR A 259 19.30 -0.10 4.56
C TYR A 259 18.51 -0.65 5.76
N ILE A 260 17.32 -1.22 5.52
CA ILE A 260 16.51 -1.82 6.59
C ILE A 260 17.29 -2.95 7.27
N LYS A 261 17.86 -3.87 6.47
CA LYS A 261 18.65 -5.02 6.96
C LYS A 261 19.83 -4.56 7.81
N LYS A 262 20.58 -3.55 7.37
CA LYS A 262 21.71 -2.98 8.11
C LYS A 262 21.26 -2.35 9.42
N THR A 263 20.16 -1.62 9.40
CA THR A 263 19.59 -0.96 10.58
C THR A 263 19.11 -1.98 11.62
N VAL A 264 18.35 -3.00 11.19
CA VAL A 264 17.93 -4.12 12.04
C VAL A 264 19.14 -4.85 12.62
N SER A 265 20.14 -5.15 11.79
CA SER A 265 21.36 -5.84 12.25
C SER A 265 22.13 -5.02 13.29
N THR A 266 22.20 -3.70 13.10
CA THR A 266 22.84 -2.77 14.04
C THR A 266 22.08 -2.73 15.36
N TYR A 267 20.75 -2.65 15.30
CA TYR A 267 19.90 -2.73 16.49
C TYR A 267 20.16 -4.03 17.27
N LEU A 268 20.19 -5.19 16.61
CA LEU A 268 20.44 -6.47 17.30
C LEU A 268 21.85 -6.53 17.90
N ALA A 269 22.87 -6.04 17.19
CA ALA A 269 24.25 -6.01 17.69
C ALA A 269 24.41 -5.14 18.93
N GLN A 270 23.68 -4.02 19.00
CA GLN A 270 23.72 -3.08 20.12
C GLN A 270 22.93 -3.55 21.35
N ALA A 271 22.25 -4.71 21.31
CA ALA A 271 21.41 -5.19 22.42
C ALA A 271 22.18 -5.28 23.75
N LYS A 272 23.42 -5.77 23.72
CA LYS A 272 24.27 -5.87 24.92
C LYS A 272 24.54 -4.49 25.55
N SER A 273 24.87 -3.49 24.72
CA SER A 273 25.12 -2.13 25.18
C SER A 273 23.86 -1.47 25.74
N ARG A 274 22.67 -1.80 25.22
CA ARG A 274 21.41 -1.26 25.74
C ARG A 274 21.04 -1.82 27.11
N ILE A 275 21.52 -3.01 27.46
CA ILE A 275 21.31 -3.61 28.80
C ILE A 275 22.27 -2.97 29.81
N SER A 276 23.53 -2.76 29.42
CA SER A 276 24.54 -2.17 30.32
C SER A 276 24.31 -0.68 30.62
N ASN A 277 23.63 0.04 29.73
CA ASN A 277 23.40 1.48 29.85
C ASN A 277 22.01 1.82 30.42
N LYS A 278 21.40 0.88 31.14
CA LYS A 278 20.07 1.02 31.75
C LYS A 278 20.22 1.12 33.26
#